data_AF-A0AA35JQE0-F1
#
_entry.id   AF-A0AA35JQE0-F1
#
_cell.length_a   1.000
_cell.length_b   1.000
_cell.length_c   1.000
_cell.angle_alpha   90.00
_cell.angle_beta   90.00
_cell.angle_gamma   90.00
#
_symmetry.space_group_name_H-M   'P 1'
#
loop_
_entity.id
_entity.type
_entity.pdbx_description
1 polymer ?
#
loop_
_entity_poly.entity_id
_entity_poly.type
_entity_poly.pdbx_seq_one_letter_code
_entity_poly.pdbx_strand_id
1 'polypeptide(L)'
;MEEGSGILKEGFLVKKGHVVHNWKARWFVLLQDRLLYYKVVGGKKESSPKGRIILDGCTMTCPCLEYNRPLVIKLKTKTNTEYFLDFCSREERDAWALDITGAIHAGNPVQVQQLHRMKNSFKLPSNISLNHIVDKMHDSSSGIKLTPNTEQGSTYKESFTGSVLVDWLISNSFAASRLEAVTLASVLVDENFIKPVGARSVEAMRNGDLTEQFLDDSTALYTFAENYKKRTTSKENIHLNIIELSGTILKQGFLIKQGHKRKNWKVRRFVLRADPAFLHYYDPTKEDNRPVGGFSLRGCLVSALEDNGVPTGVKGNVQGNLFKIITKNDIHYFIQASSKAERASWIEAIKQLT
;
A
#
# COMPACT_ATOMS: atom_id res chain seq x y z
N MET A 1 -2.71 37.22 7.35
CA MET A 1 -2.25 36.64 6.06
C MET A 1 -0.93 35.94 6.35
N GLU A 2 -0.59 34.91 5.56
CA GLU A 2 0.56 33.97 5.68
C GLU A 2 0.31 32.68 6.48
N GLU A 3 -0.28 31.69 5.81
CA GLU A 3 -0.16 30.27 6.21
C GLU A 3 0.15 29.38 4.98
N GLY A 4 0.89 29.93 4.01
CA GLY A 4 1.18 29.28 2.72
C GLY A 4 2.63 28.83 2.51
N SER A 5 3.56 29.06 3.44
CA SER A 5 5.01 29.04 3.13
C SER A 5 5.84 27.96 3.85
N GLY A 6 5.27 26.79 4.15
CA GLY A 6 6.05 25.73 4.86
C GLY A 6 5.49 24.31 4.77
N ILE A 7 4.56 24.05 3.87
CA ILE A 7 4.00 22.70 3.68
C ILE A 7 4.96 21.91 2.80
N LEU A 8 5.56 20.87 3.36
CA LEU A 8 6.41 19.94 2.62
C LEU A 8 5.58 18.91 1.85
N LYS A 9 4.49 18.44 2.47
CA LYS A 9 3.60 17.44 1.88
C LYS A 9 2.23 17.45 2.54
N GLU A 10 1.18 17.12 1.80
CA GLU A 10 -0.14 16.89 2.37
C GLU A 10 -0.90 15.78 1.62
N GLY A 11 -1.82 15.12 2.33
CA GLY A 11 -2.55 13.99 1.77
C GLY A 11 -3.39 13.23 2.79
N PHE A 12 -4.24 12.32 2.32
CA PHE A 12 -4.99 11.43 3.20
C PHE A 12 -4.12 10.28 3.71
N LEU A 13 -4.11 10.07 5.02
CA LEU A 13 -3.56 8.87 5.66
C LEU A 13 -4.57 8.28 6.64
N VAL A 14 -4.39 7.02 7.03
CA VAL A 14 -5.21 6.40 8.07
C VAL A 14 -4.39 6.29 9.34
N LYS A 15 -4.88 6.88 10.44
CA LYS A 15 -4.20 6.81 11.73
C LYS A 15 -4.92 5.92 12.73
N LYS A 16 -4.17 5.19 13.55
CA LYS A 16 -4.73 4.51 14.73
C LYS A 16 -5.05 5.54 15.83
N GLY A 17 -6.21 5.43 16.47
CA GLY A 17 -6.55 6.27 17.61
C GLY A 17 -5.76 5.91 18.87
N HIS A 18 -5.49 6.90 19.73
CA HIS A 18 -4.65 6.73 20.92
C HIS A 18 -5.46 6.30 22.17
N VAL A 19 -6.70 6.79 22.30
CA VAL A 19 -7.60 6.42 23.40
C VAL A 19 -8.49 5.24 22.99
N VAL A 20 -9.10 5.37 21.82
CA VAL A 20 -9.85 4.28 21.19
C VAL A 20 -9.03 3.84 19.99
N HIS A 21 -8.52 2.62 20.03
CA HIS A 21 -7.58 2.02 19.08
C HIS A 21 -8.14 1.76 17.66
N ASN A 22 -9.20 2.46 17.27
CA ASN A 22 -9.80 2.37 15.94
C ASN A 22 -9.01 3.20 14.92
N TRP A 23 -8.92 2.69 13.70
CA TRP A 23 -8.33 3.38 12.56
C TRP A 23 -9.25 4.48 12.04
N LYS A 24 -8.69 5.65 11.71
CA LYS A 24 -9.44 6.81 11.19
C LYS A 24 -8.68 7.49 10.07
N ALA A 25 -9.34 7.64 8.92
CA ALA A 25 -8.83 8.48 7.83
C ALA A 25 -8.80 9.96 8.25
N ARG A 26 -7.68 10.63 7.98
CA ARG A 26 -7.44 12.04 8.28
C ARG A 26 -6.62 12.68 7.16
N TRP A 27 -6.82 13.98 6.96
CA TRP A 27 -5.95 14.77 6.09
C TRP A 27 -4.72 15.16 6.90
N PHE A 28 -3.54 14.78 6.43
CA PHE A 28 -2.26 15.10 7.05
C PHE A 28 -1.56 16.22 6.29
N VAL A 29 -0.88 17.07 7.04
CA VAL A 29 -0.01 18.13 6.53
C VAL A 29 1.33 17.99 7.24
N LEU A 30 2.37 17.67 6.50
CA LEU A 30 3.76 17.66 6.95
C LEU A 30 4.34 19.07 6.79
N LEU A 31 4.78 19.61 7.91
CA LEU A 31 5.58 20.83 8.01
C LEU A 31 7.02 20.44 8.39
N GLN A 32 7.92 21.42 8.42
CA GLN A 32 9.34 21.20 8.68
C GLN A 32 9.64 20.49 10.02
N ASP A 33 8.85 20.76 11.08
CA ASP A 33 9.09 20.28 12.44
C ASP A 33 7.95 19.40 13.00
N ARG A 34 6.84 19.26 12.27
CA ARG A 34 5.62 18.64 12.80
C ARG A 34 4.69 18.09 11.72
N LEU A 35 3.95 17.06 12.10
CA LEU A 35 2.79 16.54 11.37
C LEU A 35 1.50 17.10 12.00
N LEU A 36 0.67 17.76 11.21
CA LEU A 36 -0.70 18.14 11.60
C LEU A 36 -1.69 17.18 10.94
N TYR A 37 -2.78 16.86 11.64
CA TYR A 37 -3.87 16.09 11.03
C TYR A 37 -5.25 16.70 11.30
N TYR A 38 -6.08 16.67 10.27
CA TYR A 38 -7.38 17.34 10.22
C TYR A 38 -8.48 16.32 9.96
N LYS A 39 -9.65 16.58 10.52
CA LYS A 39 -10.86 15.87 10.15
C LYS A 39 -11.43 16.52 8.88
N VAL A 40 -11.96 15.67 8.01
CA VAL A 40 -12.63 16.11 6.78
C VAL A 40 -14.12 15.82 6.93
N VAL A 41 -14.95 16.84 6.71
CA VAL A 41 -16.41 16.77 6.81
C VAL A 41 -16.99 17.33 5.52
N GLY A 42 -17.84 16.55 4.85
CA GLY A 42 -18.46 16.98 3.60
C GLY A 42 -17.43 17.37 2.53
N GLY A 43 -16.38 16.57 2.36
CA GLY A 43 -15.35 16.82 1.33
C GLY A 43 -14.43 18.02 1.59
N LYS A 44 -14.57 18.69 2.74
CA LYS A 44 -13.73 19.85 3.12
C LYS A 44 -12.95 19.58 4.40
N LYS A 45 -11.68 19.98 4.39
CA LYS A 45 -10.79 19.99 5.56
C LYS A 45 -11.32 20.99 6.59
N GLU A 46 -11.45 20.58 7.85
CA GLU A 46 -11.77 21.51 8.95
C GLU A 46 -10.63 22.54 9.11
N SER A 47 -10.94 23.76 9.55
CA SER A 47 -9.96 24.84 9.68
C SER A 47 -8.95 24.59 10.81
N SER A 48 -9.38 23.94 11.89
CA SER A 48 -8.51 23.62 13.03
C SER A 48 -7.96 22.19 12.96
N PRO A 49 -6.66 21.99 13.27
CA PRO A 49 -6.09 20.66 13.34
C PRO A 49 -6.70 19.87 14.50
N LYS A 50 -7.01 18.60 14.24
CA LYS A 50 -7.50 17.69 15.28
C LYS A 50 -6.39 17.20 16.20
N GLY A 51 -5.14 17.28 15.75
CA GLY A 51 -3.95 17.08 16.57
C GLY A 51 -2.66 17.33 15.80
N ARG A 52 -1.56 17.26 16.54
CA ARG A 52 -0.21 17.51 16.06
C ARG A 52 0.75 16.44 16.58
N ILE A 53 1.77 16.13 15.80
CA ILE A 53 2.88 15.23 16.13
C ILE A 53 4.16 16.05 15.95
N ILE A 54 4.89 16.30 17.02
CA ILE A 54 6.17 17.01 16.96
C ILE A 54 7.24 16.01 16.50
N LEU A 55 7.96 16.34 15.42
CA LEU A 55 8.94 15.43 14.80
C LEU A 55 10.33 15.51 15.43
N ASP A 56 10.62 16.59 16.15
CA ASP A 56 11.86 16.74 16.91
C ASP A 56 12.08 15.54 17.86
N GLY A 57 13.19 14.84 17.66
CA GLY A 57 13.55 13.64 18.43
C GLY A 57 12.61 12.44 18.22
N CYS A 58 11.80 12.42 17.16
CA CYS A 58 11.03 11.23 16.80
C CYS A 58 11.93 10.12 16.25
N THR A 59 11.60 8.87 16.59
CA THR A 59 12.11 7.70 15.88
C THR A 59 11.01 7.11 14.98
N MET A 60 11.42 6.54 13.86
CA MET A 60 10.50 5.96 12.87
C MET A 60 10.84 4.50 12.62
N THR A 61 9.81 3.65 12.56
CA THR A 61 9.91 2.25 12.15
C THR A 61 9.06 2.04 10.89
N CYS A 62 9.70 1.58 9.82
CA CYS A 62 9.06 1.35 8.53
C CYS A 62 9.69 0.13 7.82
N PRO A 63 8.93 -0.91 7.46
CA PRO A 63 7.52 -1.14 7.81
C PRO A 63 7.32 -1.50 9.29
N CYS A 64 6.15 -1.21 9.83
CA CYS A 64 5.71 -1.68 11.15
C CYS A 64 4.80 -2.90 10.99
N LEU A 65 5.29 -4.08 11.38
CA LEU A 65 4.58 -5.36 11.25
C LEU A 65 3.77 -5.77 12.49
N GLU A 66 3.61 -4.85 13.46
CA GLU A 66 2.84 -5.09 14.70
C GLU A 66 1.34 -5.35 14.43
N TYR A 67 0.85 -5.03 13.22
CA TYR A 67 -0.54 -5.21 12.80
C TYR A 67 -0.59 -5.98 11.49
N ASN A 68 -1.75 -6.59 11.20
CA ASN A 68 -2.04 -7.23 9.91
C ASN A 68 -2.26 -6.19 8.78
N ARG A 69 -1.45 -5.14 8.76
CA ARG A 69 -1.47 -3.99 7.84
C ARG A 69 -0.03 -3.72 7.39
N PRO A 70 0.39 -4.25 6.23
CA PRO A 70 1.80 -4.25 5.81
C PRO A 70 2.31 -2.86 5.39
N LEU A 71 1.41 -1.88 5.26
CA LEU A 71 1.74 -0.53 4.82
C LEU A 71 1.95 0.44 5.98
N VAL A 72 1.95 -0.01 7.23
CA VAL A 72 2.02 0.88 8.41
C VAL A 72 3.44 1.40 8.67
N ILE A 73 3.52 2.67 9.06
CA ILE A 73 4.69 3.29 9.72
C ILE A 73 4.34 3.54 11.18
N LYS A 74 5.31 3.32 12.06
CA LYS A 74 5.26 3.71 13.47
C LYS A 74 6.18 4.91 13.70
N LEU A 75 5.62 5.98 14.25
CA LEU A 75 6.36 7.14 14.76
C LEU A 75 6.31 7.12 16.28
N LYS A 76 7.47 7.28 16.91
CA LYS A 76 7.60 7.32 18.35
C LYS A 76 8.25 8.65 18.74
N THR A 77 7.47 9.50 19.40
CA THR A 77 7.92 10.82 19.84
C THR A 77 8.91 10.72 21.01
N LYS A 78 9.65 11.80 21.26
CA LYS A 78 10.53 11.93 22.43
C LYS A 78 9.81 11.72 23.77
N THR A 79 8.52 12.03 23.85
CA THR A 79 7.67 11.77 25.02
C THR A 79 7.16 10.33 25.07
N ASN A 80 7.77 9.42 24.30
CA ASN A 80 7.42 8.00 24.21
C ASN A 80 6.00 7.74 23.69
N THR A 81 5.34 8.74 23.09
CA THR A 81 4.00 8.61 22.49
C THR A 81 4.13 8.01 21.10
N GLU A 82 3.37 6.94 20.85
CA GLU A 82 3.40 6.19 19.59
C GLU A 82 2.23 6.55 18.67
N TYR A 83 2.52 6.69 17.39
CA TYR A 83 1.56 6.96 16.33
C TYR A 83 1.74 5.95 15.20
N PHE A 84 0.63 5.33 14.80
CA PHE A 84 0.60 4.38 13.69
C PHE A 84 -0.15 4.99 12.52
N LEU A 85 0.51 5.05 11.36
CA LEU A 85 0.02 5.65 10.12
C LEU A 85 0.03 4.58 9.02
N ASP A 86 -1.09 4.42 8.33
CA ASP A 86 -1.30 3.44 7.26
C ASP A 86 -1.60 4.16 5.94
N PHE A 87 -1.09 3.60 4.85
CA PHE A 87 -0.94 4.25 3.55
C PHE A 87 -1.70 3.47 2.47
N CYS A 88 -1.99 4.11 1.33
CA CYS A 88 -2.76 3.45 0.26
C CYS A 88 -1.91 2.53 -0.61
N SER A 89 -0.59 2.69 -0.59
CA SER A 89 0.37 1.86 -1.31
C SER A 89 1.74 1.86 -0.63
N ARG A 90 2.64 0.98 -1.10
CA ARG A 90 4.04 0.94 -0.65
C ARG A 90 4.78 2.20 -1.09
N GLU A 91 4.54 2.66 -2.32
CA GLU A 91 5.19 3.84 -2.90
C GLU A 91 4.82 5.09 -2.10
N GLU A 92 3.55 5.26 -1.75
CA GLU A 92 3.11 6.36 -0.89
C GLU A 92 3.71 6.26 0.51
N ARG A 93 3.73 5.06 1.12
CA ARG A 93 4.38 4.83 2.42
C ARG A 93 5.84 5.28 2.39
N ASP A 94 6.61 4.79 1.42
CA ASP A 94 8.04 5.03 1.35
C ASP A 94 8.36 6.49 1.02
N ALA A 95 7.56 7.12 0.16
CA ALA A 95 7.66 8.55 -0.11
C ALA A 95 7.37 9.39 1.14
N TRP A 96 6.30 9.10 1.89
CA TRP A 96 6.02 9.79 3.14
C TRP A 96 7.08 9.50 4.23
N ALA A 97 7.59 8.27 4.31
CA ALA A 97 8.67 7.89 5.22
C ALA A 97 9.92 8.73 4.99
N LEU A 98 10.30 8.91 3.72
CA LEU A 98 11.45 9.73 3.33
C LEU A 98 11.26 11.19 3.77
N ASP A 99 10.11 11.79 3.44
CA ASP A 99 9.84 13.19 3.76
C ASP A 99 9.79 13.44 5.28
N ILE A 100 9.17 12.52 6.03
CA ILE A 100 9.12 12.58 7.50
C ILE A 100 10.52 12.41 8.09
N THR A 101 11.33 11.50 7.55
CA THR A 101 12.72 11.32 7.97
C THR A 101 13.55 12.58 7.72
N GLY A 102 13.37 13.20 6.56
CA GLY A 102 14.00 14.49 6.25
C GLY A 102 13.62 15.56 7.27
N ALA A 103 12.34 15.68 7.62
CA ALA A 103 11.85 16.63 8.62
C ALA A 103 12.37 16.34 10.04
N ILE A 104 12.47 15.07 10.46
CA ILE A 104 13.07 14.68 11.74
C ILE A 104 14.54 15.13 11.82
N HIS A 105 15.30 14.96 10.73
CA HIS A 105 16.74 15.27 10.69
C HIS A 105 17.08 16.70 10.27
N ALA A 106 16.12 17.49 9.78
CA ALA A 106 16.35 18.89 9.44
C ALA A 106 16.80 19.75 10.65
N GLY A 107 16.58 19.26 11.88
CA GLY A 107 17.16 19.82 13.11
C GLY A 107 18.62 19.43 13.39
N ASN A 108 19.24 18.53 12.60
CA ASN A 108 20.59 18.00 12.79
C ASN A 108 21.35 17.81 11.45
N PRO A 109 22.07 18.85 10.96
CA PRO A 109 22.65 18.88 9.60
C PRO A 109 23.74 17.83 9.30
N VAL A 110 24.33 17.19 10.31
CA VAL A 110 25.46 16.24 10.14
C VAL A 110 25.01 14.85 9.63
N GLN A 111 23.79 14.40 9.96
CA GLN A 111 23.30 13.06 9.58
C GLN A 111 22.80 12.98 8.12
N VAL A 112 22.38 14.11 7.55
CA VAL A 112 21.88 14.20 6.16
C VAL A 112 22.98 13.85 5.14
N GLN A 113 24.25 14.19 5.42
CA GLN A 113 25.39 13.88 4.54
C GLN A 113 25.83 12.40 4.62
N GLN A 114 25.67 11.74 5.77
CA GLN A 114 25.97 10.31 5.93
C GLN A 114 24.95 9.42 5.19
N LEU A 115 23.66 9.78 5.23
CA LEU A 115 22.60 9.03 4.53
C LEU A 115 22.78 9.05 3.00
N HIS A 116 23.24 10.15 2.42
CA HIS A 116 23.59 10.22 1.00
C HIS A 116 24.85 9.40 0.64
N ARG A 117 25.80 9.24 1.58
CA ARG A 117 27.05 8.51 1.36
C ARG A 117 26.88 6.99 1.50
N MET A 118 25.95 6.53 2.36
CA MET A 118 25.60 5.11 2.52
C MET A 118 24.85 4.54 1.31
N LYS A 119 24.19 5.39 0.52
CA LYS A 119 23.50 4.99 -0.72
C LYS A 119 24.45 4.44 -1.81
N ASN A 120 25.76 4.75 -1.73
CA ASN A 120 26.71 4.55 -2.83
C ASN A 120 27.91 3.65 -2.50
N SER A 121 27.87 2.82 -1.45
CA SER A 121 28.98 1.94 -1.11
C SER A 121 28.49 0.65 -0.45
N PHE A 122 28.45 -0.47 -1.19
CA PHE A 122 28.28 -1.78 -0.57
C PHE A 122 29.07 -2.89 -1.25
N LYS A 123 29.69 -3.75 -0.42
CA LYS A 123 30.27 -5.06 -0.72
C LYS A 123 29.62 -6.07 0.22
N LEU A 124 29.26 -7.25 -0.29
CA LEU A 124 28.62 -8.31 0.52
C LEU A 124 29.54 -8.88 1.61
N PRO A 125 29.04 -9.14 2.84
CA PRO A 125 29.77 -9.86 3.88
C PRO A 125 29.91 -11.36 3.58
N SER A 126 31.11 -11.91 3.77
CA SER A 126 31.53 -13.24 3.31
C SER A 126 31.27 -14.41 4.28
N ASN A 127 30.16 -14.44 5.03
CA ASN A 127 29.92 -15.57 5.95
C ASN A 127 28.46 -15.87 6.34
N ILE A 128 27.55 -15.96 5.37
CA ILE A 128 26.14 -16.33 5.62
C ILE A 128 25.91 -17.79 5.16
N SER A 129 25.59 -18.69 6.10
CA SER A 129 25.19 -20.06 5.80
C SER A 129 23.71 -20.13 5.40
N LEU A 130 23.41 -20.63 4.19
CA LEU A 130 22.04 -20.72 3.65
C LEU A 130 21.12 -21.60 4.51
N ASN A 131 21.65 -22.66 5.12
CA ASN A 131 20.89 -23.53 6.02
C ASN A 131 20.40 -22.78 7.27
N HIS A 132 21.20 -21.87 7.83
CA HIS A 132 20.79 -21.05 8.97
C HIS A 132 19.65 -20.10 8.64
N ILE A 133 19.62 -19.59 7.39
CA ILE A 133 18.54 -18.77 6.89
C ILE A 133 17.26 -19.60 6.80
N VAL A 134 17.33 -20.79 6.20
CA VAL A 134 16.19 -21.69 6.01
C VAL A 134 15.62 -22.17 7.35
N ASP A 135 16.46 -22.52 8.32
CA ASP A 135 16.03 -22.91 9.67
C ASP A 135 15.22 -21.79 10.35
N LYS A 136 15.67 -20.54 10.23
CA LYS A 136 14.92 -19.38 10.73
C LYS A 136 13.66 -19.09 9.92
N MET A 137 13.64 -19.36 8.62
CA MET A 137 12.43 -19.20 7.80
C MET A 137 11.30 -20.12 8.25
N HIS A 138 11.65 -21.31 8.75
CA HIS A 138 10.70 -22.29 9.27
C HIS A 138 10.35 -22.08 10.77
N ASP A 139 10.94 -21.09 11.44
CA ASP A 139 10.67 -20.84 12.86
C ASP A 139 9.22 -20.40 13.10
N SER A 140 8.54 -21.05 14.06
CA SER A 140 7.11 -20.83 14.33
C SER A 140 6.80 -19.42 14.88
N SER A 141 7.79 -18.72 15.42
CA SER A 141 7.61 -17.43 16.10
C SER A 141 8.10 -16.24 15.28
N SER A 142 9.15 -16.45 14.46
CA SER A 142 9.88 -15.40 13.73
C SER A 142 10.06 -15.69 12.24
N GLY A 143 9.64 -16.87 11.77
CA GLY A 143 9.74 -17.31 10.38
C GLY A 143 8.68 -16.72 9.44
N ILE A 144 8.73 -17.15 8.18
CA ILE A 144 7.84 -16.66 7.13
C ILE A 144 6.47 -17.31 7.31
N LYS A 145 5.45 -16.49 7.55
CA LYS A 145 4.07 -16.97 7.69
C LYS A 145 3.50 -17.36 6.34
N LEU A 146 3.28 -18.65 6.16
CA LEU A 146 2.57 -19.18 5.01
C LEU A 146 1.11 -18.75 5.06
N THR A 147 0.63 -18.22 3.95
CA THR A 147 -0.76 -17.80 3.79
C THR A 147 -1.34 -18.42 2.53
N PRO A 148 -2.64 -18.74 2.52
CA PRO A 148 -3.30 -19.18 1.30
C PRO A 148 -3.38 -18.00 0.34
N ASN A 149 -2.58 -18.04 -0.73
CA ASN A 149 -2.61 -17.04 -1.80
C ASN A 149 -3.32 -17.61 -3.04
N THR A 150 -3.98 -16.75 -3.81
CA THR A 150 -4.75 -17.14 -4.98
C THR A 150 -4.24 -16.39 -6.20
N GLU A 151 -3.92 -17.12 -7.27
CA GLU A 151 -3.47 -16.56 -8.55
C GLU A 151 -4.10 -17.36 -9.70
N GLN A 152 -4.63 -16.67 -10.72
CA GLN A 152 -5.28 -17.26 -11.90
C GLN A 152 -6.32 -18.36 -11.59
N GLY A 153 -7.10 -18.20 -10.51
CA GLY A 153 -8.13 -19.16 -10.11
C GLY A 153 -7.63 -20.40 -9.36
N SER A 154 -6.31 -20.52 -9.17
CA SER A 154 -5.67 -21.59 -8.38
C SER A 154 -5.32 -21.08 -6.98
N THR A 155 -5.55 -21.91 -5.96
CA THR A 155 -5.27 -21.56 -4.55
C THR A 155 -4.05 -22.33 -4.05
N TYR A 156 -3.04 -21.59 -3.61
CA TYR A 156 -1.77 -22.11 -3.08
C TYR A 156 -1.79 -21.99 -1.56
N LYS A 157 -2.21 -23.07 -0.89
CA LYS A 157 -2.49 -23.09 0.57
C LYS A 157 -1.28 -22.73 1.43
N GLU A 158 -0.08 -23.06 0.98
CA GLU A 158 1.18 -22.89 1.70
C GLU A 158 2.16 -22.07 0.87
N SER A 159 1.83 -20.79 0.66
CA SER A 159 2.67 -19.90 -0.15
C SER A 159 2.96 -18.57 0.56
N PHE A 160 4.00 -17.90 0.09
CA PHE A 160 4.35 -16.53 0.45
C PHE A 160 4.73 -15.78 -0.83
N THR A 161 4.69 -14.45 -0.79
CA THR A 161 5.07 -13.64 -1.96
C THR A 161 6.57 -13.37 -1.95
N GLY A 162 7.16 -13.12 -3.12
CA GLY A 162 8.57 -12.77 -3.20
C GLY A 162 8.91 -11.53 -2.38
N SER A 163 8.01 -10.54 -2.36
CA SER A 163 8.16 -9.36 -1.51
C SER A 163 8.16 -9.64 0.00
N VAL A 164 7.41 -10.64 0.48
CA VAL A 164 7.40 -11.06 1.88
C VAL A 164 8.74 -11.68 2.26
N LEU A 165 9.30 -12.52 1.39
CA LEU A 165 10.61 -13.11 1.60
C LEU A 165 11.72 -12.04 1.67
N VAL A 166 11.70 -11.06 0.76
CA VAL A 166 12.67 -9.95 0.75
C VAL A 166 12.56 -9.09 2.02
N ASP A 167 11.34 -8.73 2.41
CA ASP A 167 11.09 -7.96 3.63
C ASP A 167 11.56 -8.73 4.88
N TRP A 168 11.36 -10.06 4.91
CA TRP A 168 11.81 -10.92 6.00
C TRP A 168 13.33 -11.03 6.08
N LEU A 169 14.02 -11.17 4.95
CA LEU A 169 15.50 -11.23 4.88
C LEU A 169 16.14 -9.94 5.41
N ILE A 170 15.58 -8.78 5.05
CA ILE A 170 16.06 -7.48 5.54
C ILE A 170 15.77 -7.31 7.03
N SER A 171 14.56 -7.66 7.47
CA SER A 171 14.14 -7.50 8.87
C SER A 171 14.94 -8.38 9.84
N ASN A 172 15.39 -9.55 9.37
CA ASN A 172 16.26 -10.45 10.14
C ASN A 172 17.76 -10.14 9.95
N SER A 173 18.10 -9.02 9.31
CA SER A 173 19.48 -8.59 9.04
C SER A 173 20.31 -9.58 8.20
N PHE A 174 19.66 -10.41 7.38
CA PHE A 174 20.32 -11.28 6.40
C PHE A 174 20.73 -10.54 5.13
N ALA A 175 20.11 -9.39 4.86
CA ALA A 175 20.43 -8.50 3.76
C ALA A 175 20.31 -7.04 4.21
N ALA A 176 21.24 -6.18 3.80
CA ALA A 176 21.21 -4.75 4.12
C ALA A 176 20.35 -3.94 3.13
N SER A 177 20.01 -4.53 1.98
CA SER A 177 19.26 -3.90 0.91
C SER A 177 18.32 -4.89 0.21
N ARG A 178 17.30 -4.37 -0.52
CA ARG A 178 16.42 -5.22 -1.33
C ARG A 178 17.17 -5.93 -2.45
N LEU A 179 18.19 -5.29 -3.02
CA LEU A 179 19.03 -5.90 -4.05
C LEU A 179 19.79 -7.11 -3.49
N GLU A 180 20.36 -7.01 -2.29
CA GLU A 180 20.99 -8.14 -1.60
C GLU A 180 19.98 -9.22 -1.24
N ALA A 181 18.80 -8.83 -0.76
CA ALA A 181 17.75 -9.77 -0.41
C ALA A 181 17.22 -10.54 -1.63
N VAL A 182 17.10 -9.88 -2.78
CA VAL A 182 16.75 -10.51 -4.08
C VAL A 182 17.83 -11.46 -4.54
N THR A 183 19.09 -11.06 -4.43
CA THR A 183 20.23 -11.91 -4.78
C THR A 183 20.23 -13.18 -3.90
N LEU A 184 20.05 -13.01 -2.59
CA LEU A 184 19.98 -14.10 -1.63
C LEU A 184 18.74 -14.98 -1.85
N ALA A 185 17.58 -14.39 -2.16
CA ALA A 185 16.36 -15.13 -2.49
C ALA A 185 16.48 -15.91 -3.81
N SER A 186 17.20 -15.36 -4.80
CA SER A 186 17.51 -16.07 -6.06
C SER A 186 18.35 -17.31 -5.80
N VAL A 187 19.35 -17.21 -4.91
CA VAL A 187 20.15 -18.37 -4.47
C VAL A 187 19.30 -19.41 -3.74
N LEU A 188 18.32 -19.00 -2.92
CA LEU A 188 17.40 -19.94 -2.26
C LEU A 188 16.48 -20.67 -3.25
N VAL A 189 16.11 -20.04 -4.36
CA VAL A 189 15.36 -20.68 -5.45
C VAL A 189 16.24 -21.68 -6.20
N ASP A 190 17.47 -21.28 -6.55
CA ASP A 190 18.42 -22.11 -7.30
C ASP A 190 18.84 -23.37 -6.51
N GLU A 191 19.13 -23.21 -5.22
CA GLU A 191 19.42 -24.31 -4.28
C GLU A 191 18.16 -25.08 -3.85
N ASN A 192 17.00 -24.79 -4.46
CA ASN A 192 15.76 -25.53 -4.32
C ASN A 192 15.22 -25.59 -2.88
N PHE A 193 15.53 -24.59 -2.04
CA PHE A 193 14.90 -24.41 -0.73
C PHE A 193 13.49 -23.81 -0.84
N ILE A 194 13.27 -23.00 -1.86
CA ILE A 194 11.98 -22.37 -2.19
C ILE A 194 11.68 -22.55 -3.67
N LYS A 195 10.40 -22.65 -4.02
CA LYS A 195 9.96 -22.92 -5.39
C LYS A 195 8.95 -21.88 -5.88
N PRO A 196 9.06 -21.42 -7.13
CA PRO A 196 8.02 -20.63 -7.77
C PRO A 196 6.76 -21.50 -7.92
N VAL A 197 5.60 -20.99 -7.49
CA VAL A 197 4.32 -21.68 -7.66
C VAL A 197 3.31 -20.86 -8.45
N GLY A 198 3.55 -19.56 -8.52
CA GLY A 198 2.68 -18.62 -9.19
C GLY A 198 2.95 -18.47 -10.67
N ALA A 199 1.95 -18.08 -11.46
CA ALA A 199 2.09 -17.89 -12.89
C ALA A 199 3.19 -16.87 -13.21
N ARG A 200 3.26 -15.74 -12.47
CA ARG A 200 4.33 -14.75 -12.67
C ARG A 200 5.72 -15.25 -12.27
N SER A 201 5.83 -15.94 -11.14
CA SER A 201 7.13 -16.45 -10.67
C SER A 201 7.62 -17.62 -11.52
N VAL A 202 6.72 -18.45 -12.06
CA VAL A 202 7.04 -19.53 -12.99
C VAL A 202 7.41 -18.99 -14.38
N GLU A 203 6.78 -17.91 -14.84
CA GLU A 203 7.13 -17.25 -16.10
C GLU A 203 8.52 -16.61 -16.03
N ALA A 204 8.83 -15.90 -14.93
CA ALA A 204 10.17 -15.34 -14.70
C ALA A 204 11.27 -16.42 -14.72
N MET A 205 10.98 -17.58 -14.15
CA MET A 205 11.89 -18.73 -14.14
C MET A 205 12.11 -19.38 -15.51
N ARG A 206 11.20 -19.18 -16.47
CA ARG A 206 11.33 -19.72 -17.84
C ARG A 206 12.07 -18.77 -18.78
N ASN A 207 12.02 -17.46 -18.50
CA ASN A 207 12.42 -16.41 -19.45
C ASN A 207 13.55 -15.48 -18.94
N GLY A 208 13.93 -15.52 -17.66
CA GLY A 208 14.92 -14.62 -17.05
C GLY A 208 16.35 -15.16 -17.01
N ASP A 209 17.33 -14.25 -17.04
CA ASP A 209 18.75 -14.54 -16.73
C ASP A 209 18.90 -14.95 -15.24
N LEU A 210 20.04 -15.54 -14.83
CA LEU A 210 20.26 -16.07 -13.46
C LEU A 210 19.96 -15.06 -12.33
N THR A 211 19.99 -13.75 -12.63
CA THR A 211 19.74 -12.65 -11.68
C THR A 211 18.29 -12.15 -11.65
N GLU A 212 17.43 -12.63 -12.55
CA GLU A 212 16.02 -12.22 -12.70
C GLU A 212 15.01 -13.34 -12.36
N GLN A 213 15.50 -14.50 -11.92
CA GLN A 213 14.69 -15.68 -11.60
C GLN A 213 13.77 -15.48 -10.40
N PHE A 214 14.20 -14.72 -9.41
CA PHE A 214 13.39 -14.35 -8.26
C PHE A 214 12.82 -12.94 -8.40
N LEU A 215 11.51 -12.81 -8.23
CA LEU A 215 10.80 -11.54 -8.32
C LEU A 215 10.48 -11.01 -6.92
N ASP A 216 11.04 -9.84 -6.60
CA ASP A 216 10.64 -9.04 -5.45
C ASP A 216 9.30 -8.35 -5.69
N ASP A 217 8.26 -9.16 -5.79
CA ASP A 217 6.95 -8.72 -6.21
C ASP A 217 5.86 -9.33 -5.32
N SER A 218 4.78 -8.58 -5.12
CA SER A 218 3.66 -8.98 -4.26
C SER A 218 2.68 -9.94 -4.93
N THR A 219 2.82 -10.15 -6.24
CA THR A 219 2.03 -11.07 -7.07
C THR A 219 2.83 -12.32 -7.48
N ALA A 220 4.16 -12.31 -7.32
CA ALA A 220 5.00 -13.48 -7.49
C ALA A 220 4.90 -14.41 -6.28
N LEU A 221 4.37 -15.63 -6.48
CA LEU A 221 4.14 -16.60 -5.40
C LEU A 221 5.24 -17.67 -5.34
N TYR A 222 5.66 -17.97 -4.12
CA TYR A 222 6.66 -18.99 -3.79
C TYR A 222 6.16 -19.89 -2.66
N THR A 223 6.70 -21.10 -2.59
CA THR A 223 6.46 -22.05 -1.49
C THR A 223 7.78 -22.65 -1.02
N PHE A 224 7.82 -23.20 0.19
CA PHE A 224 8.96 -24.01 0.61
C PHE A 224 8.98 -25.33 -0.17
N ALA A 225 10.17 -25.78 -0.56
CA ALA A 225 10.30 -27.07 -1.21
C ALA A 225 10.06 -28.21 -0.19
N GLU A 226 8.87 -28.79 -0.16
CA GLU A 226 8.60 -29.93 0.73
C GLU A 226 9.10 -31.27 0.18
N ASN A 227 9.74 -32.04 1.05
CA ASN A 227 9.75 -33.50 1.02
C ASN A 227 8.41 -34.02 1.58
N TYR A 228 7.46 -34.34 0.69
CA TYR A 228 6.25 -35.17 0.82
C TYR A 228 5.56 -35.35 2.21
N LYS A 229 4.25 -34.99 2.31
CA LYS A 229 3.12 -35.97 2.47
C LYS A 229 1.69 -35.36 2.41
N LYS A 230 0.99 -35.76 1.34
CA LYS A 230 -0.40 -36.30 1.21
C LYS A 230 -1.63 -35.64 1.89
N ARG A 231 -2.56 -35.26 0.97
CA ARG A 231 -3.96 -35.73 0.75
C ARG A 231 -5.19 -34.99 1.36
N THR A 232 -6.14 -34.81 0.43
CA THR A 232 -7.63 -34.93 0.49
C THR A 232 -8.55 -33.72 0.78
N THR A 233 -9.30 -33.32 -0.28
CA THR A 233 -10.78 -33.10 -0.42
C THR A 233 -11.49 -32.08 0.49
N SER A 234 -12.48 -31.26 0.10
CA SER A 234 -13.34 -31.14 -1.09
C SER A 234 -14.23 -29.87 -1.03
N LYS A 235 -14.84 -29.53 -2.18
CA LYS A 235 -16.09 -28.76 -2.45
C LYS A 235 -16.11 -27.22 -2.44
N GLU A 236 -16.03 -26.70 -3.67
CA GLU A 236 -16.90 -25.71 -4.34
C GLU A 236 -17.92 -24.91 -3.52
N ASN A 237 -17.78 -23.56 -3.56
CA ASN A 237 -18.79 -22.62 -4.10
C ASN A 237 -18.45 -21.15 -3.76
N ILE A 238 -17.53 -20.49 -4.50
CA ILE A 238 -17.49 -19.00 -4.59
C ILE A 238 -16.81 -18.58 -5.92
N HIS A 239 -17.49 -18.74 -7.05
CA HIS A 239 -16.89 -18.44 -8.37
C HIS A 239 -17.59 -17.27 -9.09
N LEU A 240 -17.44 -16.05 -8.56
CA LEU A 240 -17.68 -14.79 -9.30
C LEU A 240 -16.76 -13.65 -8.79
N ASN A 241 -16.54 -13.52 -7.47
CA ASN A 241 -15.73 -12.44 -6.87
C ASN A 241 -14.21 -12.52 -7.14
N ILE A 242 -13.67 -13.71 -7.46
CA ILE A 242 -12.21 -13.92 -7.57
C ILE A 242 -11.66 -13.37 -8.89
N ILE A 243 -12.43 -13.51 -9.99
CA ILE A 243 -12.03 -13.01 -11.31
C ILE A 243 -11.98 -11.48 -11.33
N GLU A 244 -12.95 -10.81 -10.69
CA GLU A 244 -12.99 -9.34 -10.67
C GLU A 244 -11.79 -8.74 -9.94
N LEU A 245 -11.26 -9.44 -8.94
CA LEU A 245 -10.12 -9.02 -8.13
C LEU A 245 -8.76 -9.44 -8.70
N SER A 246 -8.70 -10.26 -9.76
CA SER A 246 -7.45 -10.80 -10.31
C SER A 246 -6.69 -9.83 -11.22
N GLY A 247 -7.29 -8.69 -11.58
CA GLY A 247 -6.67 -7.74 -12.50
C GLY A 247 -5.44 -7.04 -11.91
N THR A 248 -4.48 -6.73 -12.78
CA THR A 248 -3.23 -6.01 -12.47
C THR A 248 -3.55 -4.62 -11.95
N ILE A 249 -3.03 -4.23 -10.78
CA ILE A 249 -3.26 -2.91 -10.21
C ILE A 249 -2.49 -1.87 -11.02
N LEU A 250 -3.19 -0.96 -11.70
CA LEU A 250 -2.58 0.17 -12.41
C LEU A 250 -2.41 1.40 -11.51
N LYS A 251 -3.36 1.61 -10.59
CA LYS A 251 -3.35 2.79 -9.71
C LYS A 251 -4.11 2.51 -8.43
N GLN A 252 -3.61 3.05 -7.31
CA GLN A 252 -4.34 3.05 -6.05
C GLN A 252 -4.14 4.36 -5.30
N GLY A 253 -5.09 4.72 -4.45
CA GLY A 253 -5.05 6.00 -3.73
C GLY A 253 -6.29 6.22 -2.85
N PHE A 254 -6.19 7.16 -1.92
CA PHE A 254 -7.32 7.56 -1.09
C PHE A 254 -8.10 8.71 -1.74
N LEU A 255 -9.36 8.46 -2.07
CA LEU A 255 -10.27 9.47 -2.64
C LEU A 255 -11.53 9.56 -1.79
N ILE A 256 -12.28 10.65 -1.93
CA ILE A 256 -13.56 10.83 -1.25
C ILE A 256 -14.68 10.47 -2.24
N LYS A 257 -15.60 9.60 -1.85
CA LYS A 257 -16.78 9.26 -2.68
C LYS A 257 -18.08 9.64 -2.02
N GLN A 258 -19.07 10.00 -2.83
CA GLN A 258 -20.45 10.10 -2.39
C GLN A 258 -21.07 8.69 -2.24
N GLY A 259 -21.83 8.47 -1.17
CA GLY A 259 -22.62 7.24 -0.99
C GLY A 259 -23.86 7.20 -1.90
N HIS A 260 -24.27 6.01 -2.35
CA HIS A 260 -25.44 5.87 -3.24
C HIS A 260 -26.76 6.00 -2.50
N LYS A 261 -26.95 5.23 -1.40
CA LYS A 261 -28.17 5.23 -0.59
C LYS A 261 -28.27 6.47 0.31
N ARG A 262 -27.23 6.70 1.11
CA ARG A 262 -27.05 7.93 1.91
C ARG A 262 -25.98 8.74 1.22
N LYS A 263 -26.32 9.95 0.76
CA LYS A 263 -25.42 10.84 0.00
C LYS A 263 -24.34 11.50 0.88
N ASN A 264 -23.72 10.73 1.77
CA ASN A 264 -22.59 11.19 2.58
C ASN A 264 -21.26 10.97 1.86
N TRP A 265 -20.28 11.80 2.17
CA TRP A 265 -18.95 11.74 1.61
C TRP A 265 -18.04 10.92 2.52
N LYS A 266 -17.38 9.90 1.96
CA LYS A 266 -16.51 8.99 2.71
C LYS A 266 -15.19 8.80 1.98
N VAL A 267 -14.09 8.85 2.74
CA VAL A 267 -12.78 8.44 2.25
C VAL A 267 -12.79 6.93 1.99
N ARG A 268 -12.28 6.54 0.83
CA ARG A 268 -12.12 5.16 0.40
C ARG A 268 -10.76 4.99 -0.28
N ARG A 269 -10.15 3.82 -0.07
CA ARG A 269 -8.99 3.41 -0.86
C ARG A 269 -9.52 2.86 -2.17
N PHE A 270 -9.25 3.53 -3.27
CA PHE A 270 -9.59 3.06 -4.61
C PHE A 270 -8.43 2.24 -5.18
N VAL A 271 -8.76 1.18 -5.90
CA VAL A 271 -7.81 0.31 -6.61
C VAL A 271 -8.34 0.11 -8.03
N LEU A 272 -7.65 0.70 -8.99
CA LEU A 272 -7.88 0.55 -10.42
C LEU A 272 -7.10 -0.66 -10.93
N ARG A 273 -7.81 -1.59 -11.56
CA ARG A 273 -7.25 -2.82 -12.11
C ARG A 273 -7.46 -2.88 -13.62
N ALA A 274 -6.50 -3.44 -14.34
CA ALA A 274 -6.61 -3.86 -15.72
C ALA A 274 -6.68 -5.38 -15.81
N ASP A 275 -7.39 -5.90 -16.81
CA ASP A 275 -7.46 -7.33 -17.15
C ASP A 275 -7.82 -8.27 -15.98
N PRO A 276 -9.08 -8.21 -15.47
CA PRO A 276 -10.19 -7.43 -16.02
C PRO A 276 -10.22 -5.98 -15.52
N ALA A 277 -10.69 -5.09 -16.40
CA ALA A 277 -10.84 -3.66 -16.12
C ALA A 277 -11.92 -3.39 -15.06
N PHE A 278 -11.49 -3.10 -13.83
CA PHE A 278 -12.35 -2.88 -12.68
C PHE A 278 -11.85 -1.75 -11.79
N LEU A 279 -12.78 -1.02 -11.19
CA LEU A 279 -12.49 -0.08 -10.11
C LEU A 279 -13.13 -0.56 -8.81
N HIS A 280 -12.28 -0.94 -7.85
CA HIS A 280 -12.70 -1.37 -6.52
C HIS A 280 -12.47 -0.26 -5.50
N TYR A 281 -13.30 -0.21 -4.45
CA TYR A 281 -13.08 0.69 -3.33
C TYR A 281 -13.27 -0.01 -1.97
N TYR A 282 -12.34 0.24 -1.06
CA TYR A 282 -12.23 -0.41 0.24
C TYR A 282 -12.49 0.59 1.37
N ASP A 283 -12.97 0.12 2.52
CA ASP A 283 -13.01 0.94 3.73
C ASP A 283 -11.61 0.93 4.34
N PRO A 284 -10.88 2.05 4.28
CA PRO A 284 -9.48 2.06 4.69
C PRO A 284 -9.33 2.01 6.22
N THR A 285 -10.44 2.00 6.97
CA THR A 285 -10.44 1.85 8.43
C THR A 285 -10.67 0.40 8.89
N LYS A 286 -10.97 -0.50 7.96
CA LYS A 286 -11.16 -1.93 8.24
C LYS A 286 -9.88 -2.70 7.93
N GLU A 287 -9.62 -3.74 8.71
CA GLU A 287 -8.50 -4.67 8.49
C GLU A 287 -8.84 -5.72 7.44
N ASP A 288 -10.14 -5.95 7.25
CA ASP A 288 -10.69 -6.75 6.17
C ASP A 288 -10.32 -6.15 4.80
N ASN A 289 -9.57 -6.92 3.99
CA ASN A 289 -9.20 -6.58 2.62
C ASN A 289 -10.32 -6.86 1.60
N ARG A 290 -11.58 -6.98 2.02
CA ARG A 290 -12.74 -7.08 1.14
C ARG A 290 -13.17 -5.71 0.62
N PRO A 291 -13.48 -5.59 -0.68
CA PRO A 291 -14.00 -4.35 -1.22
C PRO A 291 -15.38 -4.05 -0.61
N VAL A 292 -15.62 -2.78 -0.31
CA VAL A 292 -16.97 -2.30 0.07
C VAL A 292 -17.87 -2.28 -1.16
N GLY A 293 -17.27 -2.14 -2.34
CA GLY A 293 -17.88 -2.34 -3.63
C GLY A 293 -16.87 -2.14 -4.75
N GLY A 294 -17.31 -2.41 -5.95
CA GLY A 294 -16.56 -2.20 -7.17
C GLY A 294 -17.49 -2.25 -8.37
N PHE A 295 -16.97 -1.90 -9.53
CA PHE A 295 -17.68 -2.01 -10.79
C PHE A 295 -16.70 -2.21 -11.95
N SER A 296 -17.16 -2.93 -12.97
CA SER A 296 -16.42 -3.05 -14.23
C SER A 296 -16.37 -1.69 -14.92
N LEU A 297 -15.21 -1.37 -15.48
CA LEU A 297 -15.00 -0.12 -16.22
C LEU A 297 -15.48 -0.19 -17.65
N ARG A 298 -15.70 -1.39 -18.19
CA ARG A 298 -16.16 -1.58 -19.58
C ARG A 298 -17.48 -0.85 -19.83
N GLY A 299 -17.45 0.09 -20.78
CA GLY A 299 -18.60 0.91 -21.15
C GLY A 299 -18.95 1.98 -20.11
N CYS A 300 -18.04 2.34 -19.21
CA CYS A 300 -18.21 3.48 -18.32
C CYS A 300 -17.84 4.78 -19.02
N LEU A 301 -18.44 5.89 -18.59
CA LEU A 301 -18.06 7.23 -19.00
C LEU A 301 -17.46 7.97 -17.81
N VAL A 302 -16.23 8.47 -17.95
CA VAL A 302 -15.56 9.28 -16.92
C VAL A 302 -15.40 10.73 -17.39
N SER A 303 -15.75 11.69 -16.53
CA SER A 303 -15.66 13.12 -16.85
C SER A 303 -15.33 13.96 -15.62
N ALA A 304 -14.56 15.04 -15.84
CA ALA A 304 -14.35 16.05 -14.81
C ALA A 304 -15.65 16.83 -14.56
N LEU A 305 -15.85 17.26 -13.33
CA LEU A 305 -16.91 18.18 -12.95
C LEU A 305 -16.26 19.53 -12.64
N GLU A 306 -16.63 20.54 -13.42
CA GLU A 306 -16.11 21.91 -13.24
C GLU A 306 -16.75 22.59 -12.03
N ASP A 307 -16.02 23.55 -11.44
CA ASP A 307 -16.34 24.19 -10.16
C ASP A 307 -17.45 25.27 -10.25
N ASN A 308 -18.21 25.29 -11.35
CA ASN A 308 -19.22 26.31 -11.66
C ASN A 308 -20.55 26.14 -10.88
N GLY A 309 -20.50 25.47 -9.72
CA GLY A 309 -21.67 25.15 -8.89
C GLY A 309 -21.61 23.73 -8.32
N VAL A 310 -22.66 23.32 -7.61
CA VAL A 310 -22.82 21.92 -7.17
C VAL A 310 -23.48 21.14 -8.31
N PRO A 311 -22.79 20.17 -8.95
CA PRO A 311 -23.35 19.43 -10.07
C PRO A 311 -24.61 18.65 -9.69
N THR A 312 -25.57 18.53 -10.61
CA THR A 312 -26.82 17.80 -10.38
C THR A 312 -26.55 16.39 -9.84
N GLY A 313 -27.06 16.08 -8.65
CA GLY A 313 -26.88 14.78 -7.97
C GLY A 313 -25.74 14.73 -6.93
N VAL A 314 -24.88 15.74 -6.87
CA VAL A 314 -23.90 15.98 -5.79
C VAL A 314 -24.66 16.64 -4.63
N LYS A 315 -24.59 16.06 -3.41
CA LYS A 315 -25.19 16.65 -2.20
C LYS A 315 -24.12 17.12 -1.23
N GLY A 316 -24.32 18.30 -0.65
CA GLY A 316 -23.41 18.94 0.32
C GLY A 316 -22.48 19.97 -0.32
N ASN A 317 -21.84 20.79 0.52
CA ASN A 317 -20.92 21.86 0.12
C ASN A 317 -19.54 21.34 -0.33
N VAL A 318 -19.51 20.30 -1.17
CA VAL A 318 -18.28 19.75 -1.74
C VAL A 318 -17.91 20.56 -2.97
N GLN A 319 -16.70 21.12 -2.98
CA GLN A 319 -16.19 21.97 -4.05
C GLN A 319 -14.75 21.58 -4.36
N GLY A 320 -14.36 21.67 -5.63
CA GLY A 320 -13.01 21.39 -6.09
C GLY A 320 -12.75 19.91 -6.37
N ASN A 321 -12.03 19.66 -7.47
CA ASN A 321 -11.41 18.38 -7.81
C ASN A 321 -12.38 17.19 -7.92
N LEU A 322 -13.63 17.47 -8.29
CA LEU A 322 -14.66 16.45 -8.53
C LEU A 322 -14.56 15.85 -9.94
N PHE A 323 -14.88 14.57 -10.03
CA PHE A 323 -15.12 13.85 -11.27
C PHE A 323 -16.26 12.85 -11.09
N LYS A 324 -16.95 12.51 -12.19
CA LYS A 324 -17.99 11.49 -12.21
C LYS A 324 -17.62 10.31 -13.08
N ILE A 325 -18.09 9.14 -12.68
CA ILE A 325 -18.09 7.93 -13.49
C ILE A 325 -19.54 7.46 -13.62
N ILE A 326 -20.01 7.28 -14.85
CA ILE A 326 -21.33 6.72 -15.16
C ILE A 326 -21.09 5.31 -15.70
N THR A 327 -21.64 4.30 -15.04
CA THR A 327 -21.48 2.91 -15.50
C THR A 327 -22.42 2.61 -16.67
N LYS A 328 -22.18 1.50 -17.37
CA LYS A 328 -23.07 1.00 -18.44
C LYS A 328 -24.53 0.81 -18.02
N ASN A 329 -24.79 0.66 -16.71
CA ASN A 329 -26.12 0.51 -16.13
C ASN A 329 -26.66 1.84 -15.59
N ASP A 330 -26.13 2.97 -16.06
CA ASP A 330 -26.48 4.34 -15.65
C ASP A 330 -26.38 4.57 -14.11
N ILE A 331 -25.35 3.97 -13.48
CA ILE A 331 -25.05 4.23 -12.06
C ILE A 331 -24.00 5.35 -11.99
N HIS A 332 -24.35 6.43 -11.29
CA HIS A 332 -23.50 7.62 -11.16
C HIS A 332 -22.67 7.56 -9.87
N TYR A 333 -21.35 7.54 -10.05
CA TYR A 333 -20.36 7.66 -8.98
C TYR A 333 -19.75 9.06 -9.00
N PHE A 334 -19.87 9.77 -7.88
CA PHE A 334 -19.22 11.06 -7.68
C PHE A 334 -18.01 10.88 -6.75
N ILE A 335 -16.84 11.30 -7.23
CA ILE A 335 -15.56 11.10 -6.56
C ILE A 335 -14.81 12.44 -6.54
N GLN A 336 -14.16 12.73 -5.43
CA GLN A 336 -13.33 13.91 -5.21
C GLN A 336 -11.89 13.46 -4.99
N ALA A 337 -10.99 14.02 -5.79
CA ALA A 337 -9.54 13.91 -5.57
C ALA A 337 -9.05 15.02 -4.64
N SER A 338 -7.86 14.84 -4.10
CA SER A 338 -7.22 15.82 -3.23
C SER A 338 -6.76 17.08 -3.99
N SER A 339 -6.34 16.92 -5.25
CA SER A 339 -5.83 18.00 -6.09
C SER A 339 -6.34 17.89 -7.53
N LYS A 340 -6.21 18.98 -8.30
CA LYS A 340 -6.55 18.99 -9.73
C LYS A 340 -5.66 18.04 -10.52
N ALA A 341 -4.39 17.94 -10.15
CA ALA A 341 -3.43 17.02 -10.75
C ALA A 341 -3.80 15.55 -10.45
N GLU A 342 -4.12 15.24 -9.19
CA GLU A 342 -4.59 13.89 -8.83
C GLU A 342 -5.89 13.54 -9.58
N ARG A 343 -6.85 14.47 -9.65
CA ARG A 343 -8.08 14.30 -10.44
C ARG A 343 -7.77 13.95 -11.89
N ALA A 344 -6.91 14.73 -12.54
CA ALA A 344 -6.55 14.52 -13.95
C ALA A 344 -5.90 13.14 -14.15
N SER A 345 -4.95 12.77 -13.28
CA SER A 345 -4.28 11.48 -13.33
C SER A 345 -5.26 10.30 -13.16
N TRP A 346 -6.24 10.40 -12.25
CA TRP A 346 -7.26 9.35 -12.11
C TRP A 346 -8.19 9.27 -13.32
N ILE A 347 -8.63 10.40 -13.88
CA ILE A 347 -9.48 10.41 -15.07
C ILE A 347 -8.75 9.77 -16.25
N GLU A 348 -7.49 10.14 -16.48
CA GLU A 348 -6.67 9.61 -17.57
C GLU A 348 -6.47 8.09 -17.44
N ALA A 349 -6.07 7.61 -16.26
CA ALA A 349 -5.88 6.18 -16.01
C ALA A 349 -7.18 5.39 -16.19
N ILE A 350 -8.34 5.95 -15.80
CA ILE A 350 -9.64 5.29 -15.99
C ILE A 350 -10.03 5.27 -17.47
N LYS A 351 -9.83 6.37 -18.21
CA LYS A 351 -10.17 6.47 -19.64
C LYS A 351 -9.48 5.40 -20.50
N GLN A 352 -8.29 4.96 -20.10
CA GLN A 352 -7.56 3.90 -20.79
C GLN A 352 -8.24 2.52 -20.69
N LEU A 353 -9.20 2.36 -19.76
CA LEU A 353 -9.81 1.08 -19.41
C LEU A 353 -11.35 1.04 -19.61
N THR A 354 -11.95 2.12 -20.10
CA THR A 354 -13.42 2.25 -20.26
C THR A 354 -13.93 1.82 -21.62
#